data_AF-A0A355AF35-F1
#
_entry.id   AF-A0A355AF35-F1
#
_cell.length_a   1.000
_cell.length_b   1.000
_cell.length_c   1.000
_cell.angle_alpha   90.00
_cell.angle_beta   90.00
_cell.angle_gamma   90.00
#
_symmetry.space_group_name_H-M   'P 1'
#
loop_
_entity.id
_entity.type
_entity.pdbx_description
1 polymer ?
#
loop_
_entity_poly.entity_id
_entity_poly.type
_entity_poly.pdbx_seq_one_letter_code
_entity_poly.pdbx_strand_id
1 'polypeptide(L)'
;PTLKNSFINVQENNAIVPNLNQEKILSAEANYLITSEKIKGRLSAYISEFRNGTTVSSFFAEIGSGADYFQEVVTNIDKRHLGIELGFQYQLTSAFNTSAVIAFGQHTYTNNANVSINFDTSDFSEDLINPTSFENLGETYIKNYKVANGPQQAYSIGFEYKNPNYWSVNASGNYFSNGYLAISNISRTSSFFNNPNDFGQPYQNVDLDLARKLLKQEKFNPYFLVDLSARKSWWIKGTTIKIVASIHNLFDKTYKSGGHEQSRTANYGALVSDTANGNLQRNFGPKYWYGFGRTYFINLAVGFKKRKSSKERFLKQNKY
;
A
#
# COMPACT_ATOMS: atom_id res chain seq x y z
N PRO A 1 -11.43 5.21 14.49
CA PRO A 1 -11.42 5.05 13.02
C PRO A 1 -11.41 6.38 12.25
N THR A 2 -11.09 6.33 10.96
CA THR A 2 -11.22 7.46 10.04
C THR A 2 -12.69 7.76 9.76
N LEU A 3 -13.02 9.00 9.38
CA LEU A 3 -14.39 9.39 9.01
C LEU A 3 -14.99 8.49 7.93
N LYS A 4 -14.16 8.09 6.95
CA LYS A 4 -14.56 7.16 5.87
C LYS A 4 -15.02 5.80 6.40
N ASN A 5 -14.39 5.29 7.45
CA ASN A 5 -14.69 3.96 7.99
C ASN A 5 -15.73 3.99 9.13
N SER A 6 -16.29 5.16 9.43
CA SER A 6 -17.37 5.29 10.41
C SER A 6 -18.74 4.99 9.82
N PHE A 7 -18.90 5.18 8.52
CA PHE A 7 -20.16 4.98 7.80
C PHE A 7 -20.09 3.74 6.90
N ILE A 8 -21.17 2.97 6.87
CA ILE A 8 -21.24 1.71 6.13
C ILE A 8 -21.34 1.98 4.63
N ASN A 9 -22.23 2.88 4.22
CA ASN A 9 -22.42 3.23 2.82
C ASN A 9 -22.76 4.71 2.65
N VAL A 10 -21.73 5.57 2.59
CA VAL A 10 -21.87 7.03 2.44
C VAL A 10 -22.54 7.48 1.12
N GLN A 11 -22.69 6.59 0.15
CA GLN A 11 -23.30 6.93 -1.15
C GLN A 11 -24.82 6.86 -1.10
N GLU A 12 -25.37 5.96 -0.29
CA GLU A 12 -26.81 5.68 -0.23
C GLU A 12 -27.43 6.06 1.11
N ASN A 13 -26.67 5.99 2.22
CA ASN A 13 -27.20 6.28 3.55
C ASN A 13 -26.13 6.84 4.53
N ASN A 14 -26.57 7.17 5.74
CA ASN A 14 -25.71 7.65 6.83
C ASN A 14 -25.58 6.63 7.97
N ALA A 15 -25.79 5.32 7.68
CA ALA A 15 -25.69 4.27 8.67
C ALA A 15 -24.26 4.16 9.21
N ILE A 16 -24.13 4.09 10.53
CA ILE A 16 -22.85 4.03 11.24
C ILE A 16 -22.49 2.57 11.49
N VAL A 17 -21.22 2.22 11.33
CA VAL A 17 -20.71 0.89 11.68
C VAL A 17 -21.02 0.58 13.16
N PRO A 18 -21.72 -0.52 13.48
CA PRO A 18 -22.03 -0.87 14.86
C PRO A 18 -20.78 -1.08 15.72
N ASN A 19 -20.85 -0.71 17.00
CA ASN A 19 -19.78 -0.92 17.98
C ASN A 19 -18.42 -0.36 17.56
N LEU A 20 -18.45 0.81 16.91
CA LEU A 20 -17.26 1.48 16.39
C LEU A 20 -16.28 1.83 17.53
N ASN A 21 -15.07 1.26 17.46
CA ASN A 21 -14.01 1.55 18.40
C ASN A 21 -13.02 2.60 17.86
N GLN A 22 -12.38 3.33 18.77
CA GLN A 22 -11.26 4.18 18.41
C GLN A 22 -10.04 3.31 18.07
N GLU A 23 -9.45 3.57 16.90
CA GLU A 23 -8.19 2.93 16.49
C GLU A 23 -7.06 3.53 17.33
N LYS A 24 -6.24 2.68 17.92
CA LYS A 24 -5.11 3.07 18.76
C LYS A 24 -3.82 2.71 18.03
N ILE A 25 -2.92 3.69 17.91
CA ILE A 25 -1.62 3.51 17.26
C ILE A 25 -0.55 3.84 18.28
N LEU A 26 0.31 2.87 18.58
CA LEU A 26 1.49 3.03 19.43
C LEU A 26 2.73 2.74 18.59
N SER A 27 3.64 3.71 18.52
CA SER A 27 4.88 3.57 17.77
C SER A 27 6.08 3.89 18.65
N ALA A 28 7.16 3.14 18.45
CA ALA A 28 8.46 3.40 19.03
C ALA A 28 9.53 3.27 17.95
N GLU A 29 10.51 4.17 17.97
CA GLU A 29 11.64 4.15 17.04
C GLU A 29 12.95 4.47 17.76
N ALA A 30 14.03 3.88 17.27
CA ALA A 30 15.39 4.17 17.69
C ALA A 30 16.20 4.54 16.46
N ASN A 31 16.95 5.63 16.53
CA ASN A 31 17.71 6.16 15.41
C ASN A 31 19.17 6.40 15.84
N TYR A 32 20.11 5.96 15.02
CA TYR A 32 21.53 6.28 15.13
C TYR A 32 21.98 7.01 13.86
N LEU A 33 22.54 8.21 14.04
CA LEU A 33 22.98 9.06 12.94
C LEU A 33 24.48 9.29 13.03
N ILE A 34 25.16 9.13 11.89
CA ILE A 34 26.57 9.47 11.73
C ILE A 34 26.71 10.51 10.62
N THR A 35 27.45 11.58 10.91
CA THR A 35 27.78 12.61 9.92
C THR A 35 29.25 12.97 10.06
N SER A 36 29.96 12.85 8.96
CA SER A 36 31.35 13.23 8.78
C SER A 36 31.49 13.96 7.43
N GLU A 37 32.69 14.43 7.10
CA GLU A 37 32.95 15.14 5.85
C GLU A 37 32.57 14.29 4.62
N LYS A 38 32.95 13.00 4.62
CA LYS A 38 32.70 12.09 3.49
C LYS A 38 31.56 11.10 3.69
N ILE A 39 31.06 10.95 4.91
CA ILE A 39 30.09 9.89 5.27
C ILE A 39 28.86 10.51 5.90
N LYS A 40 27.68 10.10 5.43
CA LYS A 40 26.41 10.34 6.12
C LYS A 40 25.68 9.03 6.24
N GLY A 41 25.26 8.67 7.44
CA GLY A 41 24.55 7.43 7.69
C GLY A 41 23.42 7.63 8.68
N ARG A 42 22.34 6.87 8.49
CA ARG A 42 21.22 6.77 9.42
C ARG A 42 20.81 5.31 9.49
N LEU A 43 20.89 4.74 10.68
CA LEU A 43 20.30 3.46 11.03
C LEU A 43 19.05 3.74 11.87
N SER A 44 17.91 3.18 11.47
CA SER A 44 16.63 3.34 12.13
C SER A 44 16.05 1.95 12.39
N ALA A 45 15.49 1.74 13.57
CA ALA A 45 14.67 0.58 13.88
C ALA A 45 13.33 1.06 14.42
N TYR A 46 12.24 0.45 13.98
CA TYR A 46 10.89 0.88 14.34
C TYR A 46 9.99 -0.30 14.68
N ILE A 47 9.00 -0.03 15.53
CA ILE A 47 7.84 -0.87 15.76
C ILE A 47 6.61 0.01 15.90
N SER A 48 5.54 -0.36 15.21
CA SER A 48 4.22 0.29 15.27
C SER A 48 3.15 -0.77 15.45
N GLU A 49 2.35 -0.60 16.50
CA GLU A 49 1.19 -1.42 16.83
C GLU A 49 -0.07 -0.62 16.53
N PHE A 50 -0.92 -1.17 15.67
CA PHE A 50 -2.24 -0.65 15.34
C PHE A 50 -3.25 -1.59 15.98
N ARG A 51 -4.18 -1.05 16.76
CA ARG A 51 -5.21 -1.85 17.44
C ARG A 51 -6.60 -1.30 17.22
N ASN A 52 -7.59 -2.20 17.22
CA ASN A 52 -9.01 -1.87 17.06
C ASN A 52 -9.28 -1.12 15.74
N GLY A 53 -8.59 -1.50 14.67
CA GLY A 53 -8.83 -0.96 13.34
C GLY A 53 -10.21 -1.37 12.82
N THR A 54 -10.81 -0.48 12.03
CA THR A 54 -12.04 -0.75 11.28
C THR A 54 -11.82 -0.38 9.82
N THR A 55 -12.22 -1.25 8.91
CA THR A 55 -12.24 -0.97 7.46
C THR A 55 -13.62 -1.24 6.91
N VAL A 56 -14.08 -0.34 6.04
CA VAL A 56 -15.28 -0.54 5.25
C VAL A 56 -14.84 -0.59 3.78
N SER A 57 -15.25 -1.65 3.09
CA SER A 57 -15.01 -1.82 1.66
C SER A 57 -16.28 -2.29 0.99
N SER A 58 -16.31 -2.24 -0.33
CA SER A 58 -17.50 -2.60 -1.08
C SER A 58 -17.13 -3.53 -2.22
N PHE A 59 -18.01 -4.47 -2.53
CA PHE A 59 -17.81 -5.42 -3.61
C PHE A 59 -19.15 -5.84 -4.21
N PHE A 60 -19.09 -6.25 -5.47
CA PHE A 60 -20.23 -6.83 -6.16
C PHE A 60 -20.13 -8.34 -6.11
N ALA A 61 -21.23 -9.01 -5.76
CA ALA A 61 -21.32 -10.47 -5.79
C ALA A 61 -22.66 -10.94 -6.34
N GLU A 62 -22.63 -12.12 -6.95
CA GLU A 62 -23.81 -12.86 -7.39
C GLU A 62 -24.02 -13.98 -6.36
N ILE A 63 -25.10 -13.91 -5.60
CA ILE A 63 -25.45 -14.90 -4.56
C ILE A 63 -26.83 -15.45 -4.91
N GLY A 64 -26.92 -16.77 -5.11
CA GLY A 64 -28.17 -17.41 -5.51
C GLY A 64 -28.65 -16.92 -6.89
N SER A 65 -29.89 -16.42 -6.97
CA SER A 65 -30.50 -15.92 -8.21
C SER A 65 -30.35 -14.40 -8.41
N GLY A 66 -29.66 -13.69 -7.51
CA GLY A 66 -29.53 -12.24 -7.53
C GLY A 66 -28.08 -11.75 -7.56
N ALA A 67 -27.88 -10.53 -8.05
CA ALA A 67 -26.60 -9.85 -8.03
C ALA A 67 -26.74 -8.53 -7.26
N ASP A 68 -25.84 -8.30 -6.31
CA ASP A 68 -25.98 -7.19 -5.36
C ASP A 68 -24.62 -6.59 -4.97
N TYR A 69 -24.66 -5.37 -4.46
CA TYR A 69 -23.52 -4.60 -3.99
C TYR A 69 -23.45 -4.61 -2.47
N PHE A 70 -22.47 -5.34 -1.96
CA PHE A 70 -22.27 -5.55 -0.53
C PHE A 70 -21.25 -4.55 0.02
N GLN A 71 -21.45 -4.11 1.26
CA GLN A 71 -20.43 -3.42 2.05
C GLN A 71 -19.85 -4.37 3.10
N GLU A 72 -18.58 -4.73 2.93
CA GLU A 72 -17.80 -5.49 3.91
C GLU A 72 -17.30 -4.55 5.00
N VAL A 73 -17.74 -4.78 6.23
CA VAL A 73 -17.27 -4.10 7.43
C VAL A 73 -16.38 -5.06 8.21
N VAL A 74 -15.11 -4.72 8.38
CA VAL A 74 -14.16 -5.50 9.16
C VAL A 74 -13.73 -4.69 10.37
N THR A 75 -13.96 -5.24 11.56
CA THR A 75 -13.65 -4.59 12.85
C THR A 75 -12.64 -5.40 13.66
N ASN A 76 -12.11 -4.80 14.71
CA ASN A 76 -11.11 -5.44 15.57
C ASN A 76 -9.84 -5.85 14.79
N ILE A 77 -9.38 -5.01 13.88
CA ILE A 77 -8.18 -5.29 13.09
C ILE A 77 -6.95 -4.81 13.86
N ASP A 78 -6.07 -5.72 14.25
CA ASP A 78 -4.77 -5.40 14.82
C ASP A 78 -3.64 -5.70 13.82
N LYS A 79 -2.69 -4.78 13.71
CA LYS A 79 -1.53 -4.89 12.81
C LYS A 79 -0.27 -4.50 13.56
N ARG A 80 0.83 -5.15 13.21
CA ARG A 80 2.18 -4.77 13.62
C ARG A 80 3.04 -4.50 12.42
N HIS A 81 3.66 -3.33 12.40
CA HIS A 81 4.73 -3.01 11.47
C HIS A 81 6.03 -2.94 12.26
N LEU A 82 7.03 -3.71 11.86
CA LEU A 82 8.35 -3.66 12.47
C LEU A 82 9.41 -3.67 11.37
N GLY A 83 10.52 -2.99 11.59
CA GLY A 83 11.57 -2.96 10.59
C GLY A 83 12.85 -2.29 11.04
N ILE A 84 13.86 -2.47 10.20
CA ILE A 84 15.17 -1.83 10.29
C ILE A 84 15.48 -1.20 8.93
N GLU A 85 15.96 0.04 8.96
CA GLU A 85 16.29 0.84 7.79
C GLU A 85 17.70 1.40 7.94
N LEU A 86 18.51 1.27 6.89
CA LEU A 86 19.84 1.84 6.78
C LEU A 86 19.88 2.74 5.54
N GLY A 87 20.14 4.02 5.75
CA GLY A 87 20.53 4.95 4.70
C GLY A 87 22.02 5.28 4.85
N PHE A 88 22.78 5.17 3.78
CA PHE A 88 24.21 5.46 3.77
C PHE A 88 24.58 6.27 2.53
N GLN A 89 25.43 7.27 2.71
CA GLN A 89 26.01 8.07 1.64
C GLN A 89 27.51 8.19 1.85
N TYR A 90 28.26 8.01 0.77
CA TYR A 90 29.70 8.14 0.76
C TYR A 90 30.14 9.03 -0.39
N GLN A 91 30.91 10.07 -0.06
CA GLN A 91 31.54 10.96 -1.02
C GLN A 91 32.91 10.39 -1.42
N LEU A 92 32.97 9.71 -2.56
CA LEU A 92 34.23 9.19 -3.10
C LEU A 92 35.20 10.32 -3.43
N THR A 93 34.69 11.36 -4.11
CA THR A 93 35.44 12.56 -4.47
C THR A 93 34.53 13.80 -4.40
N SER A 94 35.07 15.00 -4.60
CA SER A 94 34.25 16.22 -4.71
C SER A 94 33.20 16.13 -5.84
N ALA A 95 33.45 15.31 -6.86
CA ALA A 95 32.58 15.13 -8.02
C ALA A 95 31.68 13.89 -7.94
N PHE A 96 32.07 12.84 -7.21
CA PHE A 96 31.36 11.56 -7.19
C PHE A 96 30.82 11.22 -5.80
N ASN A 97 29.52 11.01 -5.71
CA ASN A 97 28.83 10.51 -4.51
C ASN A 97 28.15 9.19 -4.80
N THR A 98 28.12 8.32 -3.80
CA THR A 98 27.36 7.08 -3.80
C THR A 98 26.40 7.03 -2.64
N SER A 99 25.26 6.38 -2.83
CA SER A 99 24.28 6.12 -1.78
C SER A 99 23.86 4.66 -1.78
N ALA A 100 23.57 4.12 -0.61
CA ALA A 100 22.94 2.83 -0.42
C ALA A 100 21.76 2.99 0.54
N VAL A 101 20.66 2.31 0.26
CA VAL A 101 19.49 2.21 1.14
C VAL A 101 19.14 0.75 1.29
N ILE A 102 18.87 0.33 2.52
CA ILE A 102 18.36 -1.00 2.86
C ILE A 102 17.18 -0.79 3.79
N ALA A 103 16.02 -1.32 3.44
CA ALA A 103 14.84 -1.35 4.29
C ALA A 103 14.36 -2.79 4.41
N PHE A 104 14.38 -3.31 5.63
CA PHE A 104 13.87 -4.62 5.97
C PHE A 104 12.69 -4.46 6.93
N GLY A 105 11.48 -4.63 6.40
CA GLY A 105 10.24 -4.54 7.15
C GLY A 105 9.48 -5.86 7.19
N GLN A 106 8.63 -5.97 8.19
CA GLN A 106 7.61 -7.00 8.31
C GLN A 106 6.32 -6.34 8.81
N HIS A 107 5.29 -6.38 7.97
CA HIS A 107 3.97 -5.86 8.29
C HIS A 107 2.96 -7.00 8.28
N THR A 108 2.36 -7.29 9.44
CA THR A 108 1.47 -8.45 9.65
C THR A 108 0.25 -8.11 10.48
N TYR A 109 -0.85 -8.80 10.23
CA TYR A 109 -1.98 -8.83 11.16
C TYR A 109 -1.60 -9.64 12.41
N THR A 110 -1.89 -9.11 13.60
CA THR A 110 -1.50 -9.73 14.88
C THR A 110 -2.63 -10.47 15.56
N ASN A 111 -3.87 -10.28 15.11
CA ASN A 111 -5.05 -10.99 15.57
C ASN A 111 -5.93 -11.46 14.39
N ASN A 112 -6.99 -12.20 14.72
CA ASN A 112 -8.13 -12.37 13.84
C ASN A 112 -9.09 -11.21 14.05
N ALA A 113 -9.82 -10.85 13.01
CA ALA A 113 -10.76 -9.73 13.00
C ALA A 113 -12.20 -10.26 12.94
N ASN A 114 -13.18 -9.36 12.99
CA ASN A 114 -14.59 -9.72 12.79
C ASN A 114 -15.09 -9.12 11.48
N VAL A 115 -15.82 -9.91 10.70
CA VAL A 115 -16.39 -9.50 9.41
C VAL A 115 -17.90 -9.46 9.52
N SER A 116 -18.48 -8.41 8.98
CA SER A 116 -19.91 -8.31 8.75
C SER A 116 -20.14 -7.73 7.36
N ILE A 117 -21.29 -8.03 6.77
CA ILE A 117 -21.71 -7.48 5.49
C ILE A 117 -22.99 -6.68 5.66
N ASN A 118 -23.12 -5.62 4.87
CA ASN A 118 -24.36 -4.87 4.71
C ASN A 118 -24.77 -4.94 3.24
N PHE A 119 -26.08 -5.02 2.99
CA PHE A 119 -26.67 -5.11 1.65
C PHE A 119 -28.00 -4.37 1.61
N ASP A 120 -28.39 -3.90 0.43
CA ASP A 120 -29.66 -3.21 0.26
C ASP A 120 -30.80 -4.22 0.24
N THR A 121 -31.89 -3.91 0.94
CA THR A 121 -33.12 -4.72 0.97
C THR A 121 -34.24 -4.12 0.12
N SER A 122 -33.99 -2.98 -0.55
CA SER A 122 -35.01 -2.18 -1.22
C SER A 122 -35.70 -2.83 -2.43
N ASP A 123 -35.07 -3.81 -3.09
CA ASP A 123 -35.63 -4.54 -4.25
C ASP A 123 -36.24 -5.92 -3.90
N PHE A 124 -36.17 -6.37 -2.65
CA PHE A 124 -36.77 -7.65 -2.24
C PHE A 124 -38.22 -7.43 -1.78
N SER A 125 -39.15 -7.33 -2.74
CA SER A 125 -40.59 -7.20 -2.49
C SER A 125 -41.27 -8.47 -1.95
N GLU A 126 -40.55 -9.56 -1.72
CA GLU A 126 -41.07 -10.76 -1.07
C GLU A 126 -40.04 -11.29 -0.06
N ASP A 127 -40.48 -11.41 1.19
CA ASP A 127 -39.79 -11.99 2.35
C ASP A 127 -38.43 -11.38 2.74
N LEU A 128 -38.48 -10.31 3.54
CA LEU A 128 -37.33 -9.75 4.26
C LEU A 128 -36.72 -10.81 5.20
N ILE A 129 -35.67 -11.52 4.75
CA ILE A 129 -34.90 -12.47 5.57
C ILE A 129 -34.19 -11.76 6.73
N ASN A 130 -33.91 -10.45 6.62
CA ASN A 130 -33.33 -9.64 7.69
C ASN A 130 -33.72 -8.15 7.56
N PRO A 131 -34.51 -7.58 8.48
CA PRO A 131 -34.94 -6.18 8.42
C PRO A 131 -33.82 -5.17 8.73
N THR A 132 -32.62 -5.64 9.11
CA THR A 132 -31.49 -4.77 9.49
C THR A 132 -30.45 -4.59 8.38
N SER A 133 -30.64 -5.18 7.19
CA SER A 133 -29.70 -5.08 6.05
C SER A 133 -28.25 -5.43 6.42
N PHE A 134 -28.01 -6.13 7.54
CA PHE A 134 -26.69 -6.33 8.13
C PHE A 134 -26.56 -7.77 8.65
N GLU A 135 -25.53 -8.47 8.22
CA GLU A 135 -25.23 -9.84 8.61
C GLU A 135 -23.83 -9.96 9.18
N ASN A 136 -23.72 -10.57 10.36
CA ASN A 136 -22.42 -10.86 10.96
C ASN A 136 -21.91 -12.21 10.50
N LEU A 137 -20.82 -12.22 9.74
CA LEU A 137 -20.18 -13.43 9.21
C LEU A 137 -19.19 -14.06 10.21
N GLY A 138 -18.98 -13.41 11.35
CA GLY A 138 -18.16 -13.90 12.46
C GLY A 138 -16.68 -13.55 12.33
N GLU A 139 -15.85 -14.36 12.98
CA GLU A 139 -14.40 -14.17 13.01
C GLU A 139 -13.77 -14.50 11.64
N THR A 140 -12.85 -13.66 11.18
CA THR A 140 -11.99 -13.94 10.02
C THR A 140 -10.57 -14.26 10.46
N TYR A 141 -10.08 -15.43 10.02
CA TYR A 141 -8.81 -16.03 10.42
C TYR A 141 -7.62 -15.43 9.63
N ILE A 142 -7.31 -14.16 9.89
CA ILE A 142 -6.29 -13.40 9.17
C ILE A 142 -4.99 -13.20 9.97
N LYS A 143 -4.89 -13.72 11.20
CA LYS A 143 -3.68 -13.61 12.00
C LYS A 143 -2.46 -14.15 11.23
N ASN A 144 -1.35 -13.42 11.29
CA ASN A 144 -0.09 -13.69 10.57
C ASN A 144 -0.10 -13.47 9.05
N TYR A 145 -1.24 -13.13 8.44
CA TYR A 145 -1.23 -12.65 7.06
C TYR A 145 -0.44 -11.36 6.94
N LYS A 146 0.10 -11.10 5.76
CA LYS A 146 0.90 -9.91 5.47
C LYS A 146 0.01 -8.76 5.07
N VAL A 147 0.30 -7.57 5.59
CA VAL A 147 -0.42 -6.35 5.21
C VAL A 147 -0.02 -5.97 3.78
N ALA A 148 -1.01 -5.73 2.93
CA ALA A 148 -0.83 -5.38 1.52
C ALA A 148 -0.63 -3.86 1.33
N ASN A 149 0.45 -3.32 1.90
CA ASN A 149 0.80 -1.89 1.81
C ASN A 149 2.07 -1.62 0.97
N GLY A 150 2.30 -2.47 -0.04
CA GLY A 150 3.48 -2.42 -0.91
C GLY A 150 4.60 -3.38 -0.48
N PRO A 151 5.79 -3.28 -1.09
CA PRO A 151 6.94 -4.09 -0.73
C PRO A 151 7.37 -3.85 0.71
N GLN A 152 7.51 -4.91 1.50
CA GLN A 152 8.02 -4.82 2.87
C GLN A 152 9.55 -4.81 2.92
N GLN A 153 10.22 -5.05 1.79
CA GLN A 153 11.67 -4.98 1.67
C GLN A 153 12.05 -4.16 0.43
N ALA A 154 12.99 -3.24 0.62
CA ALA A 154 13.49 -2.39 -0.45
C ALA A 154 15.00 -2.16 -0.31
N TYR A 155 15.70 -2.19 -1.43
CA TYR A 155 17.14 -1.97 -1.50
C TYR A 155 17.41 -1.00 -2.64
N SER A 156 18.29 -0.02 -2.41
CA SER A 156 18.65 0.95 -3.45
C SER A 156 20.16 1.18 -3.43
N ILE A 157 20.76 1.28 -4.61
CA ILE A 157 22.10 1.81 -4.80
C ILE A 157 22.01 2.99 -5.77
N GLY A 158 22.69 4.07 -5.44
CA GLY A 158 22.68 5.31 -6.21
C GLY A 158 24.08 5.83 -6.45
N PHE A 159 24.28 6.41 -7.64
CA PHE A 159 25.51 7.06 -8.06
C PHE A 159 25.16 8.46 -8.54
N GLU A 160 25.94 9.45 -8.11
CA GLU A 160 25.79 10.83 -8.53
C GLU A 160 27.13 11.39 -8.95
N TYR A 161 27.18 11.94 -10.17
CA TYR A 161 28.28 12.75 -10.66
C TYR A 161 27.87 14.22 -10.67
N LYS A 162 28.68 15.09 -10.07
CA LYS A 162 28.55 16.54 -10.05
C LYS A 162 29.73 17.17 -10.76
N ASN A 163 29.43 18.01 -11.74
CA ASN A 163 30.43 18.81 -12.42
C ASN A 163 30.47 20.24 -11.86
N PRO A 164 31.66 20.85 -11.71
CA PRO A 164 31.80 22.25 -11.28
C PRO A 164 31.01 23.24 -12.14
N ASN A 165 30.78 22.94 -13.42
CA ASN A 165 29.95 23.76 -14.32
C ASN A 165 28.44 23.59 -14.09
N TYR A 166 28.02 23.36 -12.83
CA TYR A 166 26.63 23.33 -12.37
C TYR A 166 25.71 22.33 -13.10
N TRP A 167 26.25 21.17 -13.48
CA TRP A 167 25.44 20.05 -13.96
C TRP A 167 25.74 18.78 -13.17
N SER A 168 24.75 17.88 -13.13
CA SER A 168 24.90 16.60 -12.46
C SER A 168 24.09 15.52 -13.15
N VAL A 169 24.53 14.27 -13.01
CA VAL A 169 23.80 13.08 -13.42
C VAL A 169 23.70 12.16 -12.22
N ASN A 170 22.52 11.59 -12.00
CA ASN A 170 22.26 10.61 -10.96
C ASN A 170 21.60 9.38 -11.59
N ALA A 171 22.06 8.20 -11.20
CA ALA A 171 21.42 6.94 -11.55
C ALA A 171 21.20 6.13 -10.27
N SER A 172 20.07 5.43 -10.17
CA SER A 172 19.80 4.50 -9.09
C SER A 172 19.23 3.18 -9.59
N GLY A 173 19.58 2.09 -8.90
CA GLY A 173 18.97 0.79 -9.05
C GLY A 173 18.22 0.42 -7.77
N ASN A 174 16.94 0.07 -7.91
CA ASN A 174 16.01 -0.15 -6.81
C ASN A 174 15.40 -1.54 -6.90
N TYR A 175 15.66 -2.39 -5.91
CA TYR A 175 15.10 -3.74 -5.81
C TYR A 175 14.01 -3.78 -4.72
N PHE A 176 12.86 -4.32 -5.06
CA PHE A 176 11.70 -4.42 -4.19
C PHE A 176 11.24 -5.86 -4.07
N SER A 177 10.97 -6.31 -2.85
CA SER A 177 10.51 -7.66 -2.56
C SER A 177 9.50 -7.67 -1.42
N ASN A 178 8.87 -8.84 -1.23
CA ASN A 178 7.89 -9.05 -0.17
C ASN A 178 6.69 -8.10 -0.28
N GLY A 179 6.21 -7.88 -1.51
CA GLY A 179 4.87 -7.38 -1.75
C GLY A 179 3.85 -8.52 -1.67
N TYR A 180 2.69 -8.26 -1.10
CA TYR A 180 1.63 -9.24 -0.91
C TYR A 180 0.29 -8.71 -1.40
N LEU A 181 -0.52 -9.60 -1.95
CA LEU A 181 -1.88 -9.32 -2.38
C LEU A 181 -2.78 -9.09 -1.15
N ALA A 182 -3.67 -8.10 -1.21
CA ALA A 182 -4.68 -7.93 -0.18
C ALA A 182 -5.65 -9.11 -0.22
N ILE A 183 -5.90 -9.74 0.92
CA ILE A 183 -6.79 -10.89 1.02
C ILE A 183 -8.26 -10.46 1.06
N SER A 184 -9.15 -11.35 0.64
CA SER A 184 -10.58 -11.25 0.91
C SER A 184 -10.84 -11.77 2.32
N ASN A 185 -11.37 -10.92 3.21
CA ASN A 185 -11.60 -11.30 4.61
C ASN A 185 -12.76 -12.30 4.75
N ILE A 186 -13.81 -12.15 3.95
CA ILE A 186 -14.98 -13.05 3.96
C ILE A 186 -14.57 -14.50 3.66
N SER A 187 -13.64 -14.73 2.76
CA SER A 187 -13.20 -16.10 2.44
C SER A 187 -12.30 -16.75 3.51
N ARG A 188 -12.05 -16.04 4.61
CA ARG A 188 -11.29 -16.53 5.78
C ARG A 188 -12.18 -16.67 7.02
N THR A 189 -13.50 -16.65 6.86
CA THR A 189 -14.46 -16.95 7.94
C THR A 189 -14.84 -18.42 7.95
N SER A 190 -15.49 -18.89 9.01
CA SER A 190 -16.14 -20.20 9.01
C SER A 190 -17.32 -20.27 8.03
N SER A 191 -18.04 -19.15 7.85
CA SER A 191 -19.19 -19.08 6.92
C SER A 191 -18.80 -19.30 5.46
N PHE A 192 -17.54 -19.08 5.09
CA PHE A 192 -17.00 -19.45 3.78
C PHE A 192 -17.24 -20.93 3.42
N PHE A 193 -17.25 -21.81 4.41
CA PHE A 193 -17.48 -23.25 4.23
C PHE A 193 -18.93 -23.68 4.35
N ASN A 194 -19.86 -22.75 4.64
CA ASN A 194 -21.28 -23.07 4.72
C ASN A 194 -21.84 -23.40 3.33
N ASN A 195 -22.67 -24.44 3.27
CA ASN A 195 -23.38 -24.81 2.06
C ASN A 195 -24.60 -23.89 1.90
N PRO A 196 -24.72 -23.11 0.82
CA PRO A 196 -25.87 -22.24 0.61
C PRO A 196 -27.18 -23.03 0.44
N ASN A 197 -27.10 -24.32 0.10
CA ASN A 197 -28.27 -25.19 -0.06
C ASN A 197 -28.67 -25.92 1.25
N ASP A 198 -27.89 -25.78 2.32
CA ASP A 198 -28.15 -26.40 3.62
C ASP A 198 -27.88 -25.38 4.74
N PHE A 199 -28.93 -24.67 5.14
CA PHE A 199 -28.86 -23.47 5.97
C PHE A 199 -28.02 -23.69 7.25
N GLY A 200 -26.87 -23.02 7.30
CA GLY A 200 -25.99 -23.01 8.47
C GLY A 200 -25.13 -24.27 8.65
N GLN A 201 -25.17 -25.23 7.72
CA GLN A 201 -24.29 -26.41 7.75
C GLN A 201 -23.09 -26.24 6.82
N PRO A 202 -21.87 -26.64 7.23
CA PRO A 202 -20.73 -26.67 6.33
C PRO A 202 -20.92 -27.72 5.23
N TYR A 203 -20.24 -27.56 4.10
CA TYR A 203 -20.13 -28.65 3.12
C TYR A 203 -19.63 -29.93 3.80
N GLN A 204 -20.31 -31.07 3.55
CA GLN A 204 -19.95 -32.34 4.19
C GLN A 204 -18.58 -32.88 3.74
N ASN A 205 -18.15 -32.54 2.52
CA ASN A 205 -16.93 -33.05 1.89
C ASN A 205 -15.96 -31.92 1.51
N VAL A 206 -15.57 -31.06 2.46
CA VAL A 206 -14.53 -30.04 2.21
C VAL A 206 -13.17 -30.72 2.04
N ASP A 207 -12.56 -30.56 0.86
CA ASP A 207 -11.14 -30.84 0.67
C ASP A 207 -10.32 -29.69 1.28
N LEU A 208 -9.78 -29.94 2.47
CA LEU A 208 -8.98 -28.98 3.24
C LEU A 208 -7.64 -28.65 2.59
N ASP A 209 -7.05 -29.58 1.83
CA ASP A 209 -5.77 -29.34 1.16
C ASP A 209 -5.97 -28.42 -0.04
N LEU A 210 -7.04 -28.64 -0.80
CA LEU A 210 -7.47 -27.71 -1.84
C LEU A 210 -7.82 -26.34 -1.24
N ALA A 211 -8.58 -26.29 -0.14
CA ALA A 211 -8.94 -25.04 0.52
C ALA A 211 -7.70 -24.22 0.93
N ARG A 212 -6.70 -24.86 1.56
CA ARG A 212 -5.42 -24.21 1.93
C ARG A 212 -4.69 -23.66 0.71
N LYS A 213 -4.68 -24.40 -0.40
CA LYS A 213 -4.05 -23.96 -1.65
C LYS A 213 -4.77 -22.75 -2.23
N LEU A 214 -6.10 -22.75 -2.24
CA LEU A 214 -6.91 -21.67 -2.80
C LEU A 214 -6.89 -20.39 -1.94
N LEU A 215 -6.81 -20.52 -0.62
CA LEU A 215 -6.81 -19.39 0.31
C LEU A 215 -5.40 -18.85 0.64
N LYS A 216 -4.34 -19.47 0.09
CA LYS A 216 -2.97 -19.00 0.31
C LYS A 216 -2.77 -17.59 -0.26
N GLN A 217 -2.34 -16.66 0.58
CA GLN A 217 -2.01 -15.30 0.15
C GLN A 217 -0.93 -15.30 -0.93
N GLU A 218 -1.19 -14.61 -2.04
CA GLU A 218 -0.20 -14.41 -3.09
C GLU A 218 0.90 -13.45 -2.61
N LYS A 219 2.15 -13.89 -2.73
CA LYS A 219 3.35 -13.05 -2.65
C LYS A 219 3.75 -12.67 -4.07
N PHE A 220 3.87 -11.37 -4.35
CA PHE A 220 4.31 -10.91 -5.67
C PHE A 220 5.77 -11.24 -5.92
N ASN A 221 6.10 -11.47 -7.19
CA ASN A 221 7.47 -11.59 -7.63
C ASN A 221 8.22 -10.28 -7.34
N PRO A 222 9.48 -10.37 -6.88
CA PRO A 222 10.30 -9.18 -6.72
C PRO A 222 10.55 -8.50 -8.06
N TYR A 223 10.84 -7.20 -8.01
CA TYR A 223 11.11 -6.41 -9.20
C TYR A 223 12.25 -5.42 -8.97
N PHE A 224 12.93 -5.07 -10.06
CA PHE A 224 14.05 -4.15 -10.07
C PHE A 224 13.77 -3.01 -11.05
N LEU A 225 13.97 -1.77 -10.60
CA LEU A 225 13.75 -0.56 -11.37
C LEU A 225 15.06 0.25 -11.42
N VAL A 226 15.37 0.81 -12.59
CA VAL A 226 16.48 1.74 -12.76
C VAL A 226 15.95 3.11 -13.09
N ASP A 227 16.43 4.11 -12.36
CA ASP A 227 16.07 5.50 -12.58
C ASP A 227 17.31 6.30 -12.97
N LEU A 228 17.12 7.28 -13.84
CA LEU A 228 18.17 8.19 -14.31
C LEU A 228 17.65 9.62 -14.22
N SER A 229 18.48 10.55 -13.75
CA SER A 229 18.17 11.97 -13.81
C SER A 229 19.40 12.79 -14.15
N ALA A 230 19.19 13.86 -14.90
CA ALA A 230 20.19 14.86 -15.22
C ALA A 230 19.68 16.22 -14.82
N ARG A 231 20.56 17.06 -14.28
CA ARG A 231 20.26 18.42 -13.87
C ARG A 231 21.28 19.37 -14.48
N LYS A 232 20.82 20.53 -14.91
CA LYS A 232 21.66 21.68 -15.23
C LYS A 232 21.11 22.93 -14.55
N SER A 233 22.00 23.76 -14.04
CA SER A 233 21.65 25.07 -13.49
C SER A 233 22.53 26.14 -14.12
N TRP A 234 21.94 27.31 -14.32
CA TRP A 234 22.63 28.51 -14.77
C TRP A 234 22.31 29.66 -13.82
N TRP A 235 23.25 30.59 -13.72
CA TRP A 235 23.05 31.87 -13.07
C TRP A 235 23.29 32.98 -14.08
N ILE A 236 22.25 33.77 -14.38
CA ILE A 236 22.25 34.80 -15.41
C ILE A 236 21.66 36.06 -14.82
N LYS A 237 22.47 37.12 -14.69
CA LYS A 237 22.04 38.47 -14.27
C LYS A 237 21.16 38.52 -12.99
N GLY A 238 21.45 37.68 -11.99
CA GLY A 238 20.67 37.64 -10.73
C GLY A 238 19.47 36.70 -10.75
N THR A 239 19.27 35.98 -11.84
CA THR A 239 18.27 34.90 -12.00
C THR A 239 18.97 33.55 -12.05
N THR A 240 18.48 32.59 -11.27
CA THR A 240 18.91 31.19 -11.33
C THR A 240 17.88 30.40 -12.13
N ILE A 241 18.32 29.69 -13.16
CA ILE A 241 17.48 28.78 -13.94
C ILE A 241 17.99 27.36 -13.68
N LYS A 242 17.10 26.44 -13.32
CA LYS A 242 17.42 25.03 -13.07
C LYS A 242 16.48 24.16 -13.89
N ILE A 243 17.05 23.26 -14.68
CA ILE A 243 16.30 22.23 -15.40
C ILE A 243 16.72 20.87 -14.84
N VAL A 244 15.74 20.01 -14.57
CA VAL A 244 15.94 18.60 -14.23
C VAL A 244 15.14 17.77 -15.21
N ALA A 245 15.77 16.81 -15.87
CA ALA A 245 15.11 15.78 -16.65
C ALA A 245 15.34 14.43 -15.97
N SER A 246 14.29 13.62 -15.83
CA SER A 246 14.40 12.27 -15.28
C SER A 246 13.63 11.25 -16.10
N ILE A 247 14.15 10.03 -16.08
CA ILE A 247 13.53 8.81 -16.60
C ILE A 247 13.40 7.88 -15.40
N HIS A 248 12.17 7.47 -15.09
CA HIS A 248 11.93 6.42 -14.11
C HIS A 248 11.56 5.13 -14.81
N ASN A 249 11.99 4.00 -14.23
CA ASN A 249 11.82 2.68 -14.84
C ASN A 249 12.42 2.63 -16.26
N LEU A 250 13.73 2.93 -16.35
CA LEU A 250 14.50 3.03 -17.58
C LEU A 250 14.39 1.80 -18.48
N PHE A 251 14.15 0.60 -17.93
CA PHE A 251 14.03 -0.63 -18.71
C PHE A 251 12.57 -1.03 -19.03
N ASP A 252 11.61 -0.15 -18.73
CA ASP A 252 10.18 -0.39 -18.97
C ASP A 252 9.67 -1.71 -18.37
N LYS A 253 10.11 -2.00 -17.15
CA LYS A 253 9.74 -3.23 -16.45
C LYS A 253 8.26 -3.15 -16.06
N THR A 254 7.47 -4.15 -16.48
CA THR A 254 6.13 -4.37 -15.94
C THR A 254 6.22 -5.05 -14.57
N TYR A 255 5.53 -4.51 -13.57
CA TYR A 255 5.49 -5.06 -12.22
C TYR A 255 4.15 -4.82 -11.52
N LYS A 256 3.76 -5.73 -10.64
CA LYS A 256 2.60 -5.58 -9.76
C LYS A 256 2.98 -4.65 -8.61
N SER A 257 2.33 -3.48 -8.52
CA SER A 257 2.50 -2.53 -7.41
C SER A 257 1.59 -2.85 -6.23
N GLY A 258 0.52 -3.61 -6.49
CA GLY A 258 -0.40 -4.11 -5.48
C GLY A 258 -1.54 -4.92 -6.11
N GLY A 259 -2.53 -5.25 -5.30
CA GLY A 259 -3.79 -5.84 -5.76
C GLY A 259 -4.65 -6.29 -4.60
N HIS A 260 -5.80 -6.86 -4.93
CA HIS A 260 -6.69 -7.50 -3.97
C HIS A 260 -7.34 -8.76 -4.56
N GLU A 261 -7.61 -9.73 -3.68
CA GLU A 261 -8.52 -10.83 -3.97
C GLU A 261 -9.96 -10.31 -4.03
N GLN A 262 -10.77 -10.92 -4.90
CA GLN A 262 -12.18 -10.56 -5.01
C GLN A 262 -13.00 -11.33 -3.97
N SER A 263 -13.97 -10.66 -3.35
CA SER A 263 -14.97 -11.31 -2.48
C SER A 263 -16.18 -11.87 -3.25
N ARG A 264 -16.19 -11.76 -4.59
CA ARG A 264 -17.30 -12.23 -5.46
C ARG A 264 -17.60 -13.72 -5.29
N THR A 265 -16.57 -14.55 -5.21
CA THR A 265 -16.70 -16.01 -5.02
C THR A 265 -16.34 -16.40 -3.58
N ALA A 266 -16.74 -15.61 -2.58
CA ALA A 266 -16.40 -15.85 -1.18
C ALA A 266 -17.25 -16.96 -0.52
N ASN A 267 -17.44 -18.07 -1.23
CA ASN A 267 -17.97 -19.35 -0.75
C ASN A 267 -17.11 -20.49 -1.30
N TYR A 268 -16.85 -21.53 -0.51
CA TYR A 268 -15.96 -22.64 -0.89
C TYR A 268 -16.39 -23.33 -2.18
N GLY A 269 -17.66 -23.72 -2.31
CA GLY A 269 -18.16 -24.43 -3.50
C GLY A 269 -18.09 -23.56 -4.76
N ALA A 270 -18.39 -22.27 -4.63
CA ALA A 270 -18.26 -21.30 -5.73
C ALA A 270 -16.80 -21.12 -6.16
N LEU A 271 -15.87 -21.00 -5.19
CA LEU A 271 -14.44 -20.85 -5.48
C LEU A 271 -13.86 -22.11 -6.14
N VAL A 272 -14.27 -23.30 -5.70
CA VAL A 272 -13.86 -24.57 -6.33
C VAL A 272 -14.39 -24.65 -7.76
N SER A 273 -15.67 -24.31 -7.96
CA SER A 273 -16.28 -24.31 -9.29
C SER A 273 -15.61 -23.30 -10.24
N ASP A 274 -15.22 -22.13 -9.73
CA ASP A 274 -14.49 -21.12 -10.50
C ASP A 274 -13.08 -21.59 -10.92
N THR A 275 -12.57 -22.65 -10.29
CA THR A 275 -11.28 -23.27 -10.63
C THR A 275 -11.39 -24.53 -11.48
N ALA A 276 -12.59 -24.88 -11.96
CA ALA A 276 -12.84 -26.08 -12.77
C ALA A 276 -12.04 -26.12 -14.09
N ASN A 277 -11.69 -24.95 -14.64
CA ASN A 277 -10.81 -24.82 -15.82
C ASN A 277 -9.31 -25.00 -15.51
N GLY A 278 -8.99 -25.40 -14.27
CA GLY A 278 -7.64 -25.57 -13.73
C GLY A 278 -7.43 -24.65 -12.52
N ASN A 279 -6.88 -25.22 -11.43
CA ASN A 279 -6.62 -24.56 -10.12
C ASN A 279 -5.99 -23.15 -10.16
N LEU A 280 -5.40 -22.73 -11.28
CA LEU A 280 -4.70 -21.45 -11.45
C LEU A 280 -5.46 -20.44 -12.33
N GLN A 281 -6.54 -20.85 -13.00
CA GLN A 281 -7.34 -20.00 -13.89
C GLN A 281 -8.74 -19.82 -13.30
N ARG A 282 -8.83 -18.93 -12.32
CA ARG A 282 -10.11 -18.41 -11.81
C ARG A 282 -10.74 -17.53 -12.88
N ASN A 283 -12.02 -17.71 -13.19
CA ASN A 283 -12.71 -16.74 -14.04
C ASN A 283 -12.83 -15.40 -13.31
N PHE A 284 -12.98 -15.43 -11.97
CA PHE A 284 -12.98 -14.24 -11.11
C PHE A 284 -11.74 -14.17 -10.21
N GLY A 285 -10.56 -14.17 -10.85
CA GLY A 285 -9.27 -14.07 -10.16
C GLY A 285 -9.00 -12.72 -9.49
N PRO A 286 -7.89 -12.62 -8.70
CA PRO A 286 -7.48 -11.36 -8.10
C PRO A 286 -7.30 -10.22 -9.11
N LYS A 287 -7.56 -9.00 -8.66
CA LYS A 287 -7.30 -7.77 -9.42
C LYS A 287 -5.96 -7.18 -9.01
N TYR A 288 -5.16 -6.79 -9.99
CA TYR A 288 -3.82 -6.27 -9.78
C TYR A 288 -3.72 -4.80 -10.21
N TRP A 289 -3.00 -4.02 -9.42
CA TRP A 289 -2.49 -2.72 -9.84
C TRP A 289 -1.09 -2.92 -10.39
N TYR A 290 -0.85 -2.39 -11.59
CA TYR A 290 0.47 -2.36 -12.19
C TYR A 290 1.10 -1.00 -11.93
N GLY A 291 2.39 -1.01 -11.60
CA GLY A 291 3.16 0.22 -11.54
C GLY A 291 3.31 0.82 -12.94
N PHE A 292 3.63 2.11 -12.98
CA PHE A 292 3.90 2.77 -14.26
C PHE A 292 5.08 2.09 -14.97
N GLY A 293 4.98 1.97 -16.29
CA GLY A 293 6.11 1.65 -17.15
C GLY A 293 7.14 2.77 -17.14
N ARG A 294 7.89 2.91 -18.22
CA ARG A 294 8.84 4.02 -18.34
C ARG A 294 8.12 5.36 -18.33
N THR A 295 8.54 6.25 -17.44
CA THR A 295 7.99 7.61 -17.35
C THR A 295 9.09 8.65 -17.45
N TYR A 296 8.73 9.83 -17.96
CA TYR A 296 9.64 10.94 -18.23
C TYR A 296 9.14 12.20 -17.53
N PHE A 297 10.03 12.93 -16.85
CA PHE A 297 9.69 14.20 -16.21
C PHE A 297 10.71 15.26 -16.57
N ILE A 298 10.23 16.47 -16.84
CA ILE A 298 11.06 17.66 -17.00
C ILE A 298 10.55 18.73 -16.04
N ASN A 299 11.43 19.22 -15.17
CA ASN A 299 11.12 20.23 -14.18
C ASN A 299 11.98 21.47 -14.45
N LEU A 300 11.32 22.62 -14.63
CA LEU A 300 11.96 23.94 -14.72
C LEU A 300 11.71 24.71 -13.43
N ALA A 301 12.77 25.23 -12.81
CA ALA A 301 12.68 26.13 -11.67
C ALA A 301 13.45 27.42 -11.97
N VAL A 302 12.80 28.56 -11.72
CA VAL A 302 13.39 29.90 -11.87
C VAL A 302 13.37 30.61 -10.53
N GLY A 303 14.54 31.04 -10.06
CA GLY A 303 14.70 31.78 -8.81
C GLY A 303 15.22 33.19 -9.08
N PHE A 304 14.59 34.19 -8.47
CA PHE A 304 14.96 35.60 -8.61
C PHE A 304 15.62 36.09 -7.32
N LYS A 305 16.84 36.61 -7.40
CA LYS A 305 17.46 37.27 -6.24
C LYS A 305 16.99 38.73 -6.19
N LYS A 306 16.20 39.09 -5.19
CA LYS A 306 15.78 40.49 -4.97
C LYS A 306 17.04 41.35 -4.78
N ARG A 307 17.28 42.29 -5.70
CA ARG A 307 18.32 43.31 -5.54
C ARG A 307 17.86 44.20 -4.39
N LYS A 308 18.53 44.15 -3.22
CA LYS A 308 18.31 45.16 -2.16
C LYS A 308 18.54 46.53 -2.77
N SER A 309 17.62 47.48 -2.53
CA SER A 309 17.76 48.84 -3.04
C SER A 309 19.00 49.50 -2.42
N SER A 310 19.57 50.47 -3.12
CA SER A 310 20.69 51.29 -2.64
C SER A 310 20.42 51.90 -1.25
N LYS A 311 19.15 52.20 -0.93
CA LYS A 311 18.70 52.71 0.39
C LYS A 311 18.93 51.70 1.53
N GLU A 312 18.72 50.41 1.29
CA GLU A 312 18.93 49.35 2.30
C GLU A 312 20.41 49.02 2.53
N ARG A 313 21.29 49.31 1.55
CA ARG A 313 22.75 49.18 1.72
C ARG A 313 23.33 50.35 2.52
N PHE A 314 22.85 51.57 2.25
CA PHE A 314 23.29 52.78 2.94
C PHE A 314 22.94 52.76 4.44
N LEU A 315 21.73 52.33 4.80
CA LEU A 315 21.29 52.18 6.20
C LEU A 315 22.05 51.10 6.99
N LYS A 316 22.75 50.18 6.30
CA LYS A 316 23.55 49.14 6.94
C LYS A 316 25.03 49.53 7.12
N GLN A 317 25.52 50.49 6.34
CA GLN A 317 26.88 51.04 6.47
C GLN A 317 26.97 52.12 7.56
N ASN A 318 25.91 52.88 7.81
CA ASN A 318 25.87 53.92 8.84
C ASN A 318 25.44 53.42 10.24
N LYS A 319 25.68 52.13 10.54
CA LYS A 319 25.29 51.51 11.83
C LYS A 319 26.49 51.09 12.70
N TYR A 320 27.65 51.68 12.43
CA TYR A 320 28.84 51.62 13.28
C TYR A 320 29.34 53.04 13.52
#